data_AF-A0A847BJ12-F1
#
_entry.id   AF-A0A847BJ12-F1
#
_cell.length_a   1.000
_cell.length_b   1.000
_cell.length_c   1.000
_cell.angle_alpha   90.00
_cell.angle_beta   90.00
_cell.angle_gamma   90.00
#
_symmetry.space_group_name_H-M   'P 1'
#
loop_
_entity.id
_entity.type
_entity.pdbx_description
1 polymer ?
#
loop_
_entity_poly.entity_id
_entity_poly.type
_entity_poly.pdbx_seq_one_letter_code
_entity_poly.pdbx_strand_id
1 'polypeptide(L)' 'TMNGRHDVSRVEIDPSVMEEDKELLEDLLAAAVNDAVRKVEASSRAKMEEATAGLNLPPGFKMPF' A
#
# COMPACT_ATOMS: atom_id res chain seq x y z
N THR A 1 -4.75 -6.84 5.12
CA THR A 1 -5.41 -5.75 4.36
C THR A 1 -5.04 -4.40 4.94
N MET A 2 -4.60 -3.48 4.08
CA MET A 2 -4.23 -2.10 4.42
C MET A 2 -5.10 -1.12 3.61
N ASN A 3 -5.47 0.01 4.20
CA ASN A 3 -6.25 1.06 3.52
C ASN A 3 -5.32 2.10 2.85
N GLY A 4 -5.90 3.02 2.07
CA GLY A 4 -5.17 4.11 1.40
C GLY A 4 -4.55 5.17 2.32
N ARG A 5 -4.68 5.03 3.64
CA ARG A 5 -4.10 5.91 4.67
C ARG A 5 -2.92 5.25 5.41
N HIS A 6 -2.47 4.09 4.93
CA HIS A 6 -1.48 3.24 5.59
C HIS A 6 -1.96 2.59 6.89
N ASP A 7 -3.28 2.55 7.16
CA ASP A 7 -3.81 1.83 8.32
C ASP A 7 -4.04 0.35 7.98
N VAL A 8 -3.54 -0.55 8.84
CA VAL A 8 -3.79 -1.99 8.74
C VAL A 8 -5.14 -2.30 9.37
N SER A 9 -6.03 -2.90 8.59
CA SER A 9 -7.39 -3.25 9.02
C SER A 9 -7.57 -4.73 9.39
N ARG A 10 -6.76 -5.60 8.77
CA ARG A 10 -6.83 -7.05 8.98
C ARG A 10 -5.47 -7.70 8.73
N VAL A 11 -5.11 -8.66 9.57
CA VAL A 11 -3.95 -9.53 9.38
C VAL A 11 -4.47 -10.96 9.36
N GLU A 12 -4.08 -11.73 8.36
CA GLU A 12 -4.37 -13.17 8.26
C GLU A 12 -3.03 -13.89 8.24
N ILE A 13 -2.87 -14.84 9.15
CA ILE A 13 -1.67 -15.66 9.28
C ILE A 13 -2.11 -17.09 9.02
N ASP A 14 -1.42 -17.78 8.13
CA ASP A 14 -1.69 -19.18 7.88
C ASP A 14 -1.31 -20.02 9.12
N PRO A 15 -2.15 -20.97 9.57
CA PRO A 15 -1.85 -21.78 10.75
C PRO A 15 -0.51 -22.52 10.69
N SER A 16 -0.03 -22.88 9.49
CA SER A 16 1.28 -23.54 9.33
C SER A 16 2.44 -22.66 9.78
N VAL A 17 2.33 -21.34 9.62
CA VAL A 17 3.39 -20.37 10.00
C VAL A 17 3.44 -20.18 11.51
N MET A 18 2.38 -20.52 12.23
CA MET A 18 2.34 -20.47 13.70
C MET A 18 3.13 -21.62 14.36
N GLU A 19 3.45 -22.67 13.60
CA GLU A 19 4.29 -23.78 14.08
C GLU A 19 5.80 -23.46 13.94
N GLU A 20 6.14 -22.37 13.24
CA GLU A 20 7.51 -21.94 13.02
C GLU A 20 8.06 -21.05 14.15
N ASP A 21 9.36 -20.82 14.11
CA ASP A 21 10.04 -19.99 15.09
C ASP A 21 9.50 -18.55 15.09
N LYS A 22 9.37 -17.98 16.29
CA LYS A 22 8.87 -16.62 16.49
C LYS A 22 9.60 -15.57 15.64
N GLU A 23 10.91 -15.71 15.49
CA GLU A 23 11.73 -14.79 14.67
C GLU A 23 11.30 -14.81 13.20
N LEU A 24 11.01 -15.99 12.64
CA LEU A 24 10.55 -16.09 11.25
C LEU A 24 9.18 -15.45 11.07
N LEU A 25 8.26 -15.64 12.03
CA LEU A 25 6.94 -15.04 11.98
C LEU A 25 7.00 -13.51 12.07
N GLU A 26 7.89 -12.96 12.90
CA GLU A 26 8.14 -11.52 12.99
C GLU A 26 8.71 -10.95 11.67
N ASP A 27 9.69 -11.64 11.07
CA ASP A 27 10.28 -11.24 9.79
C ASP A 27 9.28 -11.28 8.63
N LEU A 28 8.46 -12.32 8.55
CA LEU A 28 7.40 -12.45 7.55
C LEU A 28 6.35 -11.34 7.70
N LEU A 29 5.95 -11.04 8.94
CA LEU A 29 5.00 -9.97 9.22
C LEU A 29 5.57 -8.60 8.81
N ALA A 30 6.83 -8.33 9.16
CA ALA A 30 7.51 -7.08 8.78
C ALA A 30 7.61 -6.94 7.25
N ALA A 31 7.99 -8.01 6.55
CA ALA A 31 8.05 -8.04 5.10
C ALA A 31 6.68 -7.77 4.46
N ALA A 32 5.63 -8.41 4.97
CA ALA A 32 4.26 -8.24 4.46
C ALA A 32 3.72 -6.81 4.67
N VAL A 33 4.00 -6.18 5.82
CA VAL A 33 3.62 -4.80 6.08
C VAL A 33 4.35 -3.84 5.14
N ASN A 34 5.65 -4.03 4.95
CA ASN A 34 6.45 -3.22 4.03
C ASN A 34 5.96 -3.33 2.58
N ASP A 35 5.60 -4.54 2.14
CA ASP A 35 5.03 -4.76 0.80
C ASP A 35 3.66 -4.08 0.66
N ALA A 36 2.80 -4.17 1.68
CA ALA A 36 1.49 -3.52 1.69
C ALA A 36 1.60 -1.99 1.56
N VAL A 37 2.55 -1.36 2.28
CA VAL A 37 2.80 0.09 2.16
C VAL A 37 3.18 0.45 0.73
N ARG A 38 4.15 -0.27 0.15
CA ARG A 38 4.60 -0.02 -1.24
C ARG A 38 3.45 -0.16 -2.24
N LYS A 39 2.58 -1.15 -2.05
CA LYS A 39 1.42 -1.37 -2.91
C LYS A 39 0.38 -0.26 -2.80
N VAL A 40 0.16 0.27 -1.59
CA VAL A 40 -0.72 1.41 -1.36
C VAL A 40 -0.17 2.67 -2.02
N GLU A 41 1.14 2.94 -1.90
CA GLU A 41 1.78 4.07 -2.57
C GLU A 41 1.68 3.96 -4.10
N ALA A 42 1.97 2.78 -4.66
CA ALA A 42 1.86 2.51 -6.08
C ALA A 42 0.41 2.69 -6.58
N SER A 43 -0.58 2.16 -5.84
CA SER A 43 -1.99 2.33 -6.19
C SER A 43 -2.44 3.80 -6.09
N SER A 44 -1.94 4.54 -5.10
CA SER A 44 -2.26 5.96 -4.92
C SER A 44 -1.68 6.81 -6.05
N ARG A 45 -0.45 6.51 -6.47
CA ARG A 45 0.19 7.16 -7.63
C ARG A 45 -0.55 6.83 -8.92
N ALA A 46 -0.86 5.56 -9.16
CA ALA A 46 -1.60 5.14 -10.35
C ALA A 46 -2.99 5.81 -10.43
N LYS A 47 -3.72 5.92 -9.31
CA LYS A 47 -5.00 6.64 -9.26
C LYS A 47 -4.84 8.14 -9.50
N MET A 48 -3.75 8.74 -9.02
CA MET A 48 -3.45 10.15 -9.31
C MET A 48 -3.15 10.35 -10.79
N GLU A 49 -2.33 9.50 -11.39
CA GLU A 49 -2.03 9.50 -12.83
C GLU A 49 -3.30 9.32 -13.68
N GLU A 50 -4.15 8.34 -13.33
CA GLU A 50 -5.44 8.07 -13.99
C GLU A 50 -6.39 9.28 -13.87
N ALA A 51 -6.49 9.89 -12.69
CA ALA A 51 -7.29 11.08 -12.47
C ALA A 51 -6.77 12.28 -13.29
N THR A 52 -5.45 12.44 -13.41
CA THR A 52 -4.83 13.48 -14.24
C THR A 52 -4.86 13.18 -15.73
N ALA A 53 -5.06 11.92 -16.14
CA ALA A 53 -5.22 11.52 -17.52
C ALA A 53 -6.67 11.70 -18.01
N GLY A 54 -7.65 11.51 -17.11
CA GLY A 54 -9.07 11.76 -17.37
C GLY A 54 -9.46 13.24 -17.30
N LEU A 55 -8.72 14.03 -16.52
CA LEU A 55 -8.75 15.49 -16.60
C LEU A 55 -7.81 15.89 -17.73
N ASN A 56 -8.36 16.29 -18.88
CA ASN A 56 -7.62 17.01 -19.92
C ASN A 56 -7.15 18.36 -19.34
N LEU A 57 -6.17 18.33 -18.43
CA LEU A 57 -5.71 19.49 -17.69
C LEU A 57 -5.15 20.46 -18.73
N PRO A 58 -5.78 21.63 -18.92
CA PRO A 58 -5.31 22.58 -19.92
C PRO A 58 -3.86 22.94 -19.61
N PRO A 59 -2.98 23.00 -20.62
CA PRO A 59 -1.56 23.27 -20.41
C PRO A 59 -1.42 24.63 -19.71
N GLY A 60 -1.03 24.62 -18.43
CA GLY A 60 -0.93 25.82 -17.60
C GLY A 60 -1.60 25.76 -16.22
N PHE A 61 -2.25 24.66 -15.83
CA PHE A 61 -2.82 24.53 -14.48
C PHE A 61 -1.72 24.36 -13.41
N LYS A 62 -1.13 25.47 -12.98
CA LYS A 62 -0.34 25.56 -11.75
C LYS A 62 -1.28 25.35 -10.58
N MET A 63 -1.18 24.20 -9.91
CA MET A 63 -1.74 24.00 -8.57
C MET A 63 -1.28 25.18 -7.71
N PRO A 64 -2.18 25.99 -7.13
CA PRO A 64 -1.78 27.05 -6.23
C PRO A 64 -1.28 26.39 -4.93
N PHE A 65 0.04 26.38 -4.77
CA PHE A 65 0.64 26.52 -3.45
C PHE A 65 0.56 27.99 -3.04
#